data_AF-A0A2N2IW61-F1
#
_entry.id   AF-A0A2N2IW61-F1
#
_cell.length_a   1.000
_cell.length_b   1.000
_cell.length_c   1.000
_cell.angle_alpha   90.00
_cell.angle_beta   90.00
_cell.angle_gamma   90.00
#
_symmetry.space_group_name_H-M   'P 1'
#
loop_
_entity.id
_entity.type
_entity.pdbx_description
1 polymer ?
#
loop_
_entity_poly.entity_id
_entity_poly.type
_entity_poly.pdbx_seq_one_letter_code
_entity_poly.pdbx_strand_id
1 'polypeptide(L)'
;MVSRLSFADISLTRTGTGQDPRPTERECISLLGLDPLRPASLPFFGSDATAGCENELQVAVSGTREAADLPRAIEQSSYYANIIKRAHRGETSPRAHRDLERYLSDNVEQVWENSWVRFPLSRLHPNALHTLAADLKADKQDPTRGERSDTARFFVEEGGEQHLRIPISYLLKLALADVIGQGGSQETVRKTGSRLLTHLLSDNTSPETFSFHVTGMTPHTGYGRALARETAKRFLFTQLLIMYANEKFELIRRGQKAMLFFSPHPPMRQRVLNECISDAFYRKLFMSPCLSGWDEGEAKHQYMILCHQVLSRSHLNAVMKMREAGIITNNLVMMPHTSNISLANNGTHVSMGSRKMSRMLGDPASGFTPRHEKCMGDLVAKVMEHFLPLFVTTYSAAPYRLAFEDFHPEQALGFLPHQLDYTHLRMLWRRWRKKAKNKFCGQALTPFGPPFIDHLVGSACRCKGDFIPDFRLIDYPVALLSTERSASQDGRLHNDRRLKEDLDMMGIFDKRMSVYLPYKLREFEVMGFSGFEARYYSQFEQ
;
A
#
# COMPACT_ATOMS: atom_id res chain seq x y z
N MET A 1 -12.55 -2.73 -17.49
CA MET A 1 -11.26 -3.15 -18.05
C MET A 1 -10.29 -3.21 -16.88
N VAL A 2 -10.55 -4.16 -15.96
CA VAL A 2 -9.72 -4.40 -14.78
C VAL A 2 -8.72 -5.46 -15.21
N SER A 3 -7.44 -5.11 -15.15
CA SER A 3 -6.35 -6.07 -15.30
C SER A 3 -6.54 -7.14 -14.23
N ARG A 4 -7.02 -8.31 -14.66
CA ARG A 4 -6.89 -9.54 -13.89
C ARG A 4 -5.39 -9.80 -13.84
N LEU A 5 -4.75 -9.43 -12.74
CA LEU A 5 -3.46 -10.00 -12.37
C LEU A 5 -3.72 -11.48 -12.06
N SER A 6 -3.86 -12.24 -13.14
CA SER A 6 -3.72 -13.69 -13.11
C SER A 6 -2.34 -13.96 -12.56
N PHE A 7 -2.25 -14.33 -11.29
CA PHE A 7 -1.09 -15.00 -10.71
C PHE A 7 -0.98 -16.45 -11.23
N ALA A 8 -1.39 -16.69 -12.49
CA ALA A 8 -1.12 -17.94 -13.16
C ALA A 8 0.32 -17.91 -13.66
N ASP A 9 1.03 -18.97 -13.28
CA ASP A 9 2.28 -19.45 -13.84
C ASP A 9 2.50 -18.96 -15.28
N ILE A 10 3.34 -17.93 -15.43
CA ILE A 10 3.99 -17.67 -16.70
C ILE A 10 4.99 -18.81 -16.87
N SER A 11 4.53 -19.83 -17.57
CA SER A 11 5.29 -20.96 -18.10
C SER A 11 6.74 -20.57 -18.39
N LEU A 12 7.65 -21.29 -17.74
CA LEU A 12 9.08 -21.29 -17.98
C LEU A 12 9.38 -21.78 -19.40
N THR A 13 9.25 -20.91 -20.40
CA THR A 13 9.90 -21.14 -21.70
C THR A 13 11.34 -20.64 -21.64
N ARG A 14 12.21 -21.64 -21.45
CA ARG A 14 13.66 -21.69 -21.66
C ARG A 14 14.23 -20.64 -22.64
N THR A 15 15.23 -19.92 -22.13
CA THR A 15 16.53 -19.59 -22.77
C THR A 15 16.52 -19.12 -24.23
N GLY A 16 16.44 -17.80 -24.42
CA GLY A 16 17.01 -17.11 -25.57
C GLY A 16 18.24 -16.32 -25.13
N THR A 17 19.44 -16.82 -25.42
CA THR A 17 20.72 -16.12 -25.26
C THR A 17 20.98 -15.09 -26.38
N GLY A 18 19.95 -14.69 -27.13
CA GLY A 18 20.01 -13.58 -28.07
C GLY A 18 19.32 -12.36 -27.50
N GLN A 19 20.07 -11.43 -26.89
CA GLN A 19 19.52 -10.12 -26.56
C GLN A 19 19.30 -9.34 -27.85
N ASP A 20 18.07 -9.33 -28.32
CA ASP A 20 17.63 -8.53 -29.45
C ASP A 20 18.00 -7.05 -29.21
N PRO A 21 18.73 -6.38 -30.12
CA PRO A 21 19.40 -5.10 -29.85
C PRO A 21 18.40 -3.98 -29.55
N ARG A 22 18.53 -3.34 -28.37
CA ARG A 22 17.62 -2.27 -27.89
C ARG A 22 17.31 -1.26 -29.02
N PRO A 23 16.02 -0.94 -29.28
CA PRO A 23 15.65 0.07 -30.28
C PRO A 23 16.30 1.42 -30.01
N THR A 24 16.63 2.16 -31.06
CA THR A 24 17.22 3.50 -30.89
C THR A 24 16.14 4.54 -30.56
N GLU A 25 16.50 5.62 -29.86
CA GLU A 25 15.56 6.70 -29.56
C GLU A 25 15.02 7.35 -30.84
N ARG A 26 15.85 7.44 -31.89
CA ARG A 26 15.45 7.98 -33.20
C ARG A 26 14.40 7.11 -33.88
N GLU A 27 14.56 5.80 -33.83
CA GLU A 27 13.58 4.83 -34.35
C GLU A 27 12.24 4.98 -33.61
N CYS A 28 12.27 5.02 -32.27
CA CYS A 28 11.07 5.24 -31.46
C CYS A 28 10.35 6.54 -31.81
N ILE A 29 11.08 7.66 -31.92
CA ILE A 29 10.53 8.98 -32.26
C ILE A 29 9.91 8.97 -33.67
N SER A 30 10.59 8.33 -34.63
CA SER A 30 10.11 8.21 -36.02
C SER A 30 8.83 7.38 -36.11
N LEU A 31 8.77 6.22 -35.45
CA LEU A 31 7.59 5.35 -35.46
C LEU A 31 6.40 6.04 -34.77
N LEU A 32 6.63 6.75 -33.67
CA LEU A 32 5.60 7.54 -33.01
C LEU A 32 5.15 8.74 -33.86
N GLY A 33 5.83 9.08 -34.95
CA GLY A 33 5.50 10.23 -35.79
C GLY A 33 5.46 11.53 -34.99
N LEU A 34 6.42 11.72 -34.08
CA LEU A 34 6.48 12.92 -33.25
C LEU A 34 7.01 14.09 -34.08
N ASP A 35 6.27 15.19 -34.07
CA ASP A 35 6.70 16.44 -34.67
C ASP A 35 6.94 17.47 -33.55
N PRO A 36 8.21 17.87 -33.29
CA PRO A 36 8.55 18.83 -32.25
C PRO A 36 7.85 20.19 -32.42
N LEU A 37 7.44 20.54 -33.64
CA LEU A 37 6.77 21.80 -33.95
C LEU A 37 5.25 21.70 -33.81
N ARG A 38 4.69 20.49 -33.65
CA ARG A 38 3.26 20.26 -33.42
C ARG A 38 3.04 19.51 -32.11
N PRO A 39 2.86 20.21 -30.97
CA PRO A 39 2.64 19.58 -29.66
C PRO A 39 1.46 18.60 -29.62
N ALA A 40 0.43 18.80 -30.46
CA ALA A 40 -0.69 17.88 -30.59
C ALA A 40 -0.32 16.48 -31.14
N SER A 41 0.88 16.32 -31.72
CA SER A 41 1.39 15.03 -32.17
C SER A 41 1.99 14.18 -31.02
N LEU A 42 2.26 14.81 -29.87
CA LEU A 42 2.90 14.17 -28.72
C LEU A 42 1.92 13.23 -27.99
N PRO A 43 2.38 12.02 -27.58
CA PRO A 43 1.61 11.18 -26.69
C PRO A 43 1.47 11.85 -25.32
N PHE A 44 0.43 11.47 -24.57
CA PHE A 44 0.12 12.04 -23.26
C PHE A 44 -0.20 13.55 -23.28
N PHE A 45 -0.57 14.09 -24.45
CA PHE A 45 -0.97 15.48 -24.60
C PHE A 45 -2.36 15.64 -25.22
N GLY A 46 -3.10 16.67 -24.82
CA GLY A 46 -4.41 17.01 -25.40
C GLY A 46 -5.42 15.86 -25.36
N SER A 47 -6.02 15.53 -26.51
CA SER A 47 -7.03 14.47 -26.61
C SER A 47 -6.47 13.05 -26.52
N ASP A 48 -5.14 12.90 -26.56
CA ASP A 48 -4.46 11.62 -26.39
C ASP A 48 -4.44 11.15 -24.94
N ALA A 49 -4.33 12.11 -24.03
CA ALA A 49 -4.09 11.88 -22.61
C ALA A 49 -5.36 11.44 -21.88
N THR A 50 -5.26 10.33 -21.17
CA THR A 50 -6.27 9.86 -20.22
C THR A 50 -5.69 9.77 -18.83
N ALA A 51 -6.55 9.87 -17.80
CA ALA A 51 -6.14 9.71 -16.42
C ALA A 51 -7.15 8.92 -15.58
N GLY A 52 -6.63 8.11 -14.67
CA GLY A 52 -7.35 7.41 -13.62
C GLY A 52 -6.59 7.49 -12.30
N CYS A 53 -7.27 7.18 -11.21
CA CYS A 53 -6.72 7.27 -9.86
C CYS A 53 -7.10 6.03 -9.04
N GLU A 54 -6.16 5.51 -8.27
CA GLU A 54 -6.38 4.55 -7.20
C GLU A 54 -6.13 5.27 -5.88
N ASN A 55 -6.94 5.02 -4.87
CA ASN A 55 -6.75 5.57 -3.52
C ASN A 55 -6.78 4.45 -2.50
N GLU A 56 -5.72 4.40 -1.72
CA GLU A 56 -5.65 3.61 -0.50
C GLU A 56 -6.15 4.50 0.66
N LEU A 57 -7.22 4.05 1.32
CA LEU A 57 -7.93 4.79 2.37
C LEU A 57 -7.60 4.19 3.73
N GLN A 58 -7.65 4.95 4.80
CA GLN A 58 -7.57 4.41 6.16
C GLN A 58 -8.98 4.23 6.73
N VAL A 59 -9.11 3.27 7.65
CA VAL A 59 -10.38 2.97 8.31
C VAL A 59 -10.19 2.75 9.79
N ALA A 60 -11.26 2.98 10.55
CA ALA A 60 -11.31 2.70 11.97
C ALA A 60 -12.73 2.35 12.40
N VAL A 61 -12.85 1.69 13.56
CA VAL A 61 -14.12 1.50 14.25
C VAL A 61 -14.04 2.21 15.59
N SER A 62 -14.96 3.15 15.82
CA SER A 62 -15.15 3.73 17.15
C SER A 62 -16.12 2.87 17.95
N GLY A 63 -15.80 2.57 19.20
CA GLY A 63 -16.61 1.71 20.08
C GLY A 63 -15.82 1.24 21.30
N THR A 64 -16.53 0.79 22.33
CA THR A 64 -15.88 0.29 23.56
C THR A 64 -15.01 -0.95 23.28
N ARG A 65 -14.12 -1.28 24.21
CA ARG A 65 -13.24 -2.47 24.15
C ARG A 65 -14.03 -3.77 23.93
N GLU A 66 -15.25 -3.83 24.46
CA GLU A 66 -16.16 -4.98 24.37
C GLU A 66 -16.98 -4.97 23.07
N ALA A 67 -17.27 -3.80 22.50
CA ALA A 67 -18.08 -3.66 21.29
C ALA A 67 -17.26 -3.80 20.00
N ALA A 68 -16.04 -3.26 19.97
CA ALA A 68 -15.16 -3.30 18.80
C ALA A 68 -14.54 -4.68 18.58
N ASP A 69 -14.18 -5.00 17.33
CA ASP A 69 -13.64 -6.31 16.99
C ASP A 69 -12.16 -6.47 17.30
N LEU A 70 -11.32 -5.49 16.97
CA LEU A 70 -9.86 -5.54 17.19
C LEU A 70 -9.47 -5.88 18.63
N PRO A 71 -9.96 -5.17 19.68
CA PRO A 71 -9.63 -5.51 21.07
C PRO A 71 -10.06 -6.94 21.43
N ARG A 72 -11.29 -7.34 21.05
CA ARG A 72 -11.79 -8.70 21.28
C ARG A 72 -10.95 -9.75 20.55
N ALA A 73 -10.55 -9.49 19.32
CA ALA A 73 -9.71 -10.40 18.54
C ALA A 73 -8.31 -10.58 19.17
N ILE A 74 -7.78 -9.54 19.82
CA ILE A 74 -6.54 -9.62 20.60
C ILE A 74 -6.76 -10.48 21.85
N GLU A 75 -7.75 -10.14 22.69
CA GLU A 75 -8.01 -10.82 23.97
C GLU A 75 -8.36 -12.30 23.82
N GLN A 76 -9.14 -12.63 22.79
CA GLN A 76 -9.58 -14.00 22.50
C GLN A 76 -8.49 -14.83 21.79
N SER A 77 -7.34 -14.23 21.47
CA SER A 77 -6.27 -14.93 20.76
C SER A 77 -5.46 -15.85 21.67
N SER A 78 -5.03 -16.98 21.10
CA SER A 78 -4.01 -17.83 21.73
C SER A 78 -2.68 -17.09 21.95
N TYR A 79 -2.38 -16.09 21.11
CA TYR A 79 -1.20 -15.25 21.26
C TYR A 79 -1.21 -14.50 22.59
N TYR A 80 -2.30 -13.78 22.88
CA TYR A 80 -2.48 -13.03 24.11
C TYR A 80 -2.48 -13.95 25.34
N ALA A 81 -3.22 -15.07 25.28
CA ALA A 81 -3.23 -16.06 26.35
C ALA A 81 -1.83 -16.64 26.63
N ASN A 82 -1.02 -16.85 25.60
CA ASN A 82 0.36 -17.33 25.75
C ASN A 82 1.28 -16.26 26.34
N ILE A 83 1.15 -14.98 25.95
CA ILE A 83 1.92 -13.88 26.55
C ILE A 83 1.66 -13.80 28.05
N ILE A 84 0.39 -13.84 28.46
CA ILE A 84 0.00 -13.81 29.88
C ILE A 84 0.65 -14.97 30.63
N LYS A 85 0.49 -16.20 30.13
CA LYS A 85 1.05 -17.40 30.78
C LYS A 85 2.56 -17.33 30.90
N ARG A 86 3.26 -16.89 29.85
CA ARG A 86 4.72 -16.73 29.86
C ARG A 86 5.17 -15.65 30.83
N ALA A 87 4.45 -14.53 30.91
CA ALA A 87 4.77 -13.44 31.82
C ALA A 87 4.62 -13.88 33.29
N HIS A 88 3.55 -14.60 33.63
CA HIS A 88 3.36 -15.16 34.97
C HIS A 88 4.43 -16.20 35.35
N ARG A 89 4.93 -16.98 34.39
CA ARG A 89 6.02 -17.94 34.60
C ARG A 89 7.41 -17.30 34.65
N GLY A 90 7.53 -16.00 34.35
CA GLY A 90 8.81 -15.32 34.22
C GLY A 90 9.61 -15.68 32.97
N GLU A 91 9.00 -16.38 32.01
CA GLU A 91 9.64 -16.80 30.74
C GLU A 91 9.77 -15.65 29.73
N THR A 92 9.02 -14.56 29.92
CA THR A 92 9.12 -13.34 29.10
C THR A 92 9.12 -12.10 29.99
N SER A 93 9.63 -10.99 29.45
CA SER A 93 9.59 -9.71 30.16
C SER A 93 8.14 -9.33 30.47
N PRO A 94 7.81 -8.96 31.73
CA PRO A 94 6.48 -8.45 32.09
C PRO A 94 6.05 -7.23 31.25
N ARG A 95 7.02 -6.56 30.61
CA ARG A 95 6.80 -5.42 29.73
C ARG A 95 5.91 -5.75 28.54
N ALA A 96 6.06 -6.91 27.90
CA ALA A 96 5.27 -7.25 26.71
C ALA A 96 3.76 -7.33 27.02
N HIS A 97 3.40 -7.94 28.15
CA HIS A 97 2.02 -7.96 28.62
C HIS A 97 1.53 -6.56 29.01
N ARG A 98 2.33 -5.80 29.78
CA ARG A 98 1.96 -4.43 30.20
C ARG A 98 1.78 -3.48 29.02
N ASP A 99 2.64 -3.53 28.02
CA ASP A 99 2.57 -2.64 26.85
C ASP A 99 1.31 -2.96 26.01
N LEU A 100 0.97 -4.24 25.86
CA LEU A 100 -0.26 -4.68 25.19
C LEU A 100 -1.52 -4.34 26.00
N GLU A 101 -1.51 -4.53 27.32
CA GLU A 101 -2.63 -4.08 28.17
C GLU A 101 -2.80 -2.57 28.13
N ARG A 102 -1.71 -1.82 28.21
CA ARG A 102 -1.72 -0.37 28.08
C ARG A 102 -2.33 0.04 26.75
N TYR A 103 -1.98 -0.62 25.64
CA TYR A 103 -2.63 -0.36 24.36
C TYR A 103 -4.15 -0.56 24.42
N LEU A 104 -4.63 -1.61 25.09
CA LEU A 104 -6.05 -1.93 25.21
C LEU A 104 -6.80 -1.02 26.20
N SER A 105 -6.15 -0.56 27.28
CA SER A 105 -6.75 0.30 28.31
C SER A 105 -6.68 1.78 27.98
N ASP A 106 -5.55 2.25 27.44
CA ASP A 106 -5.25 3.66 27.24
C ASP A 106 -5.76 4.09 25.85
N ASN A 107 -7.06 3.95 25.66
CA ASN A 107 -7.77 4.36 24.44
C ASN A 107 -8.98 5.24 24.77
N VAL A 108 -8.70 6.47 25.22
CA VAL A 108 -9.73 7.44 25.64
C VAL A 108 -10.73 7.75 24.52
N GLU A 109 -10.24 7.83 23.27
CA GLU A 109 -11.07 8.12 22.10
C GLU A 109 -11.92 6.92 21.67
N GLN A 110 -11.62 5.72 22.19
CA GLN A 110 -12.28 4.47 21.82
C GLN A 110 -12.29 4.22 20.31
N VAL A 111 -11.21 4.62 19.62
CA VAL A 111 -11.03 4.41 18.18
C VAL A 111 -10.06 3.25 17.97
N TRP A 112 -10.44 2.31 17.11
CA TRP A 112 -9.67 1.11 16.79
C TRP A 112 -9.39 1.06 15.30
N GLU A 113 -8.19 1.47 14.90
CA GLU A 113 -7.78 1.57 13.50
C GLU A 113 -7.65 0.19 12.86
N ASN A 114 -8.10 0.08 11.61
CA ASN A 114 -8.19 -1.17 10.86
C ASN A 114 -8.94 -2.31 11.58
N SER A 115 -9.76 -2.00 12.59
CA SER A 115 -10.70 -2.96 13.19
C SER A 115 -11.76 -3.39 12.19
N TRP A 116 -12.20 -4.64 12.33
CA TRP A 116 -13.32 -5.17 11.57
C TRP A 116 -14.63 -4.77 12.27
N VAL A 117 -15.74 -4.94 11.57
CA VAL A 117 -17.09 -4.73 12.11
C VAL A 117 -17.81 -6.07 12.25
N ARG A 118 -18.74 -6.11 13.21
CA ARG A 118 -19.65 -7.24 13.40
C ARG A 118 -21.10 -6.78 13.42
N PHE A 119 -21.97 -7.49 12.70
CA PHE A 119 -23.41 -7.23 12.71
C PHE A 119 -24.21 -8.49 12.32
N PRO A 120 -25.51 -8.56 12.66
CA PRO A 120 -26.31 -9.72 12.35
C PRO A 120 -26.46 -9.97 10.85
N LEU A 121 -26.30 -11.23 10.43
CA LEU A 121 -26.49 -11.61 9.03
C LEU A 121 -27.90 -11.31 8.53
N SER A 122 -28.90 -11.36 9.44
CA SER A 122 -30.31 -11.06 9.20
C SER A 122 -30.57 -9.62 8.71
N ARG A 123 -29.60 -8.71 8.87
CA ARG A 123 -29.72 -7.31 8.41
C ARG A 123 -29.41 -7.13 6.93
N LEU A 124 -28.78 -8.11 6.29
CA LEU A 124 -28.47 -8.05 4.87
C LEU A 124 -29.71 -8.36 4.01
N HIS A 125 -29.92 -7.53 3.00
CA HIS A 125 -30.86 -7.79 1.93
C HIS A 125 -30.42 -9.04 1.12
N PRO A 126 -31.34 -9.82 0.53
CA PRO A 126 -31.01 -10.98 -0.32
C PRO A 126 -29.97 -10.72 -1.40
N ASN A 127 -29.94 -9.52 -2.00
CA ASN A 127 -28.93 -9.15 -3.00
C ASN A 127 -27.51 -9.05 -2.41
N ALA A 128 -27.37 -8.51 -1.20
CA ALA A 128 -26.10 -8.45 -0.49
C ALA A 128 -25.65 -9.85 -0.04
N LEU A 129 -26.58 -10.70 0.40
CA LEU A 129 -26.31 -12.11 0.71
C LEU A 129 -25.82 -12.89 -0.52
N HIS A 130 -26.42 -12.67 -1.69
CA HIS A 130 -25.94 -13.28 -2.94
C HIS A 130 -24.53 -12.81 -3.31
N THR A 131 -24.24 -11.51 -3.11
CA THR A 131 -22.90 -10.96 -3.32
C THR A 131 -21.88 -11.59 -2.36
N LEU A 132 -22.24 -11.73 -1.08
CA LEU A 132 -21.42 -12.41 -0.08
C LEU A 132 -21.13 -13.86 -0.47
N ALA A 133 -22.16 -14.63 -0.82
CA ALA A 133 -22.00 -16.02 -1.24
C ALA A 133 -21.13 -16.15 -2.50
N ALA A 134 -21.28 -15.26 -3.48
CA ALA A 134 -20.43 -15.26 -4.67
C ALA A 134 -18.96 -14.94 -4.34
N ASP A 135 -18.72 -14.02 -3.41
CA ASP A 135 -17.38 -13.66 -2.97
C ASP A 135 -16.74 -14.69 -2.02
N LEU A 136 -17.52 -15.59 -1.40
CA LEU A 136 -17.03 -16.69 -0.55
C LEU A 136 -16.65 -17.96 -1.32
N LYS A 137 -16.76 -17.94 -2.66
CA LYS A 137 -16.22 -19.02 -3.50
C LYS A 137 -14.69 -19.06 -3.47
N ALA A 138 -14.11 -20.26 -3.53
CA ALA A 138 -12.67 -20.45 -3.65
C ALA A 138 -12.14 -19.86 -4.97
N ASP A 139 -12.88 -20.08 -6.05
CA ASP A 139 -12.69 -19.48 -7.37
C ASP A 139 -14.03 -18.96 -7.91
N LYS A 140 -14.10 -17.67 -8.21
CA LYS A 140 -15.34 -17.05 -8.70
C LYS A 140 -15.66 -17.41 -10.14
N GLN A 141 -14.67 -17.88 -10.91
CA GLN A 141 -14.87 -18.34 -12.28
C GLN A 141 -15.20 -19.83 -12.35
N ASP A 142 -14.81 -20.62 -11.35
CA ASP A 142 -15.07 -22.07 -11.29
C ASP A 142 -15.90 -22.46 -10.06
N PRO A 143 -17.23 -22.58 -10.19
CA PRO A 143 -18.12 -22.98 -9.11
C PRO A 143 -17.84 -24.39 -8.55
N THR A 144 -17.11 -25.25 -9.28
CA THR A 144 -16.86 -26.63 -8.84
C THR A 144 -15.84 -26.72 -7.71
N ARG A 145 -15.03 -25.66 -7.51
CA ARG A 145 -14.02 -25.59 -6.45
C ARG A 145 -14.59 -25.29 -5.06
N GLY A 146 -15.90 -25.05 -4.97
CA GLY A 146 -16.60 -24.85 -3.69
C GLY A 146 -16.27 -23.51 -3.02
N GLU A 147 -16.44 -23.48 -1.69
CA GLU A 147 -16.16 -22.32 -0.85
C GLU A 147 -14.67 -22.23 -0.48
N ARG A 148 -14.18 -21.02 -0.21
CA ARG A 148 -12.83 -20.80 0.34
C ARG A 148 -12.63 -21.48 1.69
N SER A 149 -11.39 -21.86 1.99
CA SER A 149 -11.03 -22.59 3.21
C SER A 149 -11.15 -21.73 4.48
N ASP A 150 -11.04 -20.41 4.35
CA ASP A 150 -11.02 -19.47 5.48
C ASP A 150 -12.39 -18.88 5.84
N THR A 151 -13.48 -19.43 5.30
CA THR A 151 -14.86 -18.97 5.48
C THR A 151 -15.28 -18.79 6.95
N ALA A 152 -14.80 -19.67 7.84
CA ALA A 152 -15.10 -19.60 9.28
C ALA A 152 -14.62 -18.31 9.95
N ARG A 153 -13.70 -17.54 9.34
CA ARG A 153 -13.22 -16.26 9.88
C ARG A 153 -14.26 -15.14 9.81
N PHE A 154 -15.28 -15.29 8.97
CA PHE A 154 -16.29 -14.27 8.68
C PHE A 154 -17.58 -14.45 9.46
N PHE A 155 -17.79 -15.59 10.10
CA PHE A 155 -19.02 -15.87 10.82
C PHE A 155 -18.71 -16.09 12.30
N VAL A 156 -19.46 -15.39 13.15
CA VAL A 156 -19.37 -15.54 14.61
C VAL A 156 -20.77 -15.64 15.19
N GLU A 157 -20.94 -16.42 16.25
CA GLU A 157 -22.20 -16.48 16.98
C GLU A 157 -22.18 -15.50 18.16
N GLU A 158 -23.17 -14.62 18.24
CA GLU A 158 -23.32 -13.66 19.34
C GLU A 158 -24.78 -13.64 19.79
N GLY A 159 -25.03 -13.94 21.07
CA GLY A 159 -26.39 -13.91 21.63
C GLY A 159 -27.38 -14.89 20.98
N GLY A 160 -26.88 -16.01 20.43
CA GLY A 160 -27.70 -17.00 19.71
C GLY A 160 -28.07 -16.61 18.28
N GLU A 161 -27.55 -15.49 17.76
CA GLU A 161 -27.72 -15.05 16.37
C GLU A 161 -26.39 -15.14 15.61
N GLN A 162 -26.45 -15.54 14.34
CA GLN A 162 -25.27 -15.56 13.47
C GLN A 162 -24.93 -14.13 12.99
N HIS A 163 -23.71 -13.70 13.28
CA HIS A 163 -23.18 -12.40 12.89
C HIS A 163 -22.13 -12.54 11.80
N LEU A 164 -22.09 -11.55 10.92
CA LEU A 164 -21.05 -11.36 9.92
C LEU A 164 -19.94 -10.48 10.51
N ARG A 165 -18.69 -10.94 10.40
CA ARG A 165 -17.46 -10.30 10.85
C ARG A 165 -16.58 -9.99 9.64
N ILE A 166 -16.46 -8.73 9.24
CA ILE A 166 -15.79 -8.34 7.98
C ILE A 166 -14.98 -7.05 8.10
N PRO A 167 -13.92 -6.88 7.29
CA PRO A 167 -13.21 -5.60 7.20
C PRO A 167 -14.08 -4.51 6.57
N ILE A 168 -13.82 -3.26 6.93
CA ILE A 168 -14.58 -2.09 6.41
C ILE A 168 -14.47 -1.98 4.87
N SER A 169 -13.34 -2.40 4.28
CA SER A 169 -13.16 -2.44 2.82
C SER A 169 -14.23 -3.28 2.13
N TYR A 170 -14.62 -4.42 2.72
CA TYR A 170 -15.68 -5.27 2.20
C TYR A 170 -17.09 -4.79 2.58
N LEU A 171 -17.23 -4.14 3.75
CA LEU A 171 -18.46 -3.50 4.20
C LEU A 171 -19.00 -2.51 3.15
N LEU A 172 -18.13 -1.71 2.52
CA LEU A 172 -18.50 -0.78 1.46
C LEU A 172 -19.21 -1.47 0.30
N LYS A 173 -18.68 -2.62 -0.14
CA LYS A 173 -19.26 -3.40 -1.23
C LYS A 173 -20.61 -3.98 -0.84
N LEU A 174 -20.73 -4.55 0.36
CA LEU A 174 -22.01 -5.08 0.85
C LEU A 174 -23.06 -3.98 1.03
N ALA A 175 -22.67 -2.82 1.55
CA ALA A 175 -23.56 -1.66 1.68
C ALA A 175 -24.13 -1.26 0.32
N LEU A 176 -23.28 -1.17 -0.71
CA LEU A 176 -23.72 -0.86 -2.07
C LEU A 176 -24.65 -1.95 -2.63
N ALA A 177 -24.30 -3.23 -2.44
CA ALA A 177 -25.12 -4.35 -2.87
C ALA A 177 -26.49 -4.36 -2.17
N ASP A 178 -26.54 -3.99 -0.90
CA ASP A 178 -27.77 -3.88 -0.12
C ASP A 178 -28.68 -2.78 -0.67
N VAL A 179 -28.16 -1.57 -0.87
CA VAL A 179 -28.89 -0.42 -1.41
C VAL A 179 -29.47 -0.71 -2.79
N ILE A 180 -28.71 -1.34 -3.69
CA ILE A 180 -29.18 -1.72 -5.03
C ILE A 180 -30.32 -2.75 -4.94
N GLY A 181 -30.29 -3.60 -3.91
CA GLY A 181 -31.24 -4.69 -3.71
C GLY A 181 -32.62 -4.25 -3.24
N GLN A 182 -32.73 -3.17 -2.45
CA GLN A 182 -33.98 -2.77 -1.76
C GLN A 182 -35.16 -2.37 -2.67
N GLY A 183 -34.96 -2.31 -3.99
CA GLY A 183 -36.00 -1.92 -4.94
C GLY A 183 -36.23 -0.40 -4.98
N GLY A 184 -37.10 0.05 -5.90
CA GLY A 184 -37.45 1.47 -6.06
C GLY A 184 -36.44 2.32 -6.85
N SER A 185 -35.24 1.81 -7.15
CA SER A 185 -34.27 2.49 -8.01
C SER A 185 -34.53 2.22 -9.50
N GLN A 186 -34.38 3.26 -10.33
CA GLN A 186 -34.45 3.12 -11.78
C GLN A 186 -33.39 2.13 -12.30
N GLU A 187 -33.69 1.43 -13.39
CA GLU A 187 -32.80 0.41 -13.97
C GLU A 187 -31.38 0.93 -14.24
N THR A 188 -31.25 2.20 -14.65
CA THR A 188 -29.95 2.86 -14.85
C THR A 188 -29.12 2.93 -13.57
N VAL A 189 -29.76 3.20 -12.43
CA VAL A 189 -29.10 3.26 -11.13
C VAL A 189 -28.64 1.87 -10.72
N ARG A 190 -29.49 0.85 -10.91
CA ARG A 190 -29.13 -0.55 -10.63
C ARG A 190 -27.94 -1.01 -11.46
N LYS A 191 -27.99 -0.83 -12.79
CA LYS A 191 -26.88 -1.18 -13.70
C LYS A 191 -25.59 -0.45 -13.34
N THR A 192 -25.68 0.84 -13.04
CA THR A 192 -24.52 1.64 -12.64
C THR A 192 -23.95 1.15 -11.32
N GLY A 193 -24.79 0.97 -10.30
CA GLY A 193 -24.39 0.45 -8.99
C GLY A 193 -23.72 -0.92 -9.09
N SER A 194 -24.29 -1.85 -9.87
CA SER A 194 -23.70 -3.17 -10.09
C SER A 194 -22.32 -3.08 -10.75
N ARG A 195 -22.12 -2.15 -11.69
CA ARG A 195 -20.79 -1.89 -12.27
C ARG A 195 -19.81 -1.37 -11.21
N LEU A 196 -20.26 -0.44 -10.36
CA LEU A 196 -19.43 0.18 -9.32
C LEU A 196 -18.97 -0.79 -8.22
N LEU A 197 -19.68 -1.90 -7.99
CA LEU A 197 -19.24 -2.92 -7.02
C LEU A 197 -17.82 -3.44 -7.29
N THR A 198 -17.39 -3.45 -8.56
CA THR A 198 -16.04 -3.91 -8.96
C THR A 198 -14.94 -2.90 -8.62
N HIS A 199 -15.30 -1.67 -8.26
CA HIS A 199 -14.37 -0.60 -7.89
C HIS A 199 -14.08 -0.52 -6.38
N LEU A 200 -14.72 -1.38 -5.58
CA LEU A 200 -14.56 -1.48 -4.13
C LEU A 200 -13.77 -2.75 -3.81
N LEU A 201 -12.46 -2.60 -3.64
CA LEU A 201 -11.52 -3.71 -3.43
C LEU A 201 -11.28 -3.94 -1.93
N SER A 202 -10.95 -5.18 -1.57
CA SER A 202 -10.62 -5.56 -0.19
C SER A 202 -9.37 -6.41 -0.12
N ASP A 203 -8.32 -6.03 -0.86
CA ASP A 203 -7.14 -6.85 -1.11
C ASP A 203 -5.86 -6.40 -0.42
N ASN A 204 -5.91 -5.33 0.36
CA ASN A 204 -4.82 -4.88 1.24
C ASN A 204 -5.35 -4.64 2.68
N THR A 205 -4.47 -4.32 3.62
CA THR A 205 -4.84 -3.94 5.01
C THR A 205 -5.81 -2.76 5.02
N SER A 206 -5.57 -1.79 4.14
CA SER A 206 -6.42 -0.63 3.93
C SER A 206 -7.38 -0.85 2.76
N PRO A 207 -8.61 -0.29 2.78
CA PRO A 207 -9.47 -0.31 1.61
C PRO A 207 -8.81 0.36 0.42
N GLU A 208 -8.94 -0.28 -0.73
CA GLU A 208 -8.49 0.23 -2.00
C GLU A 208 -9.69 0.48 -2.90
N THR A 209 -9.69 1.65 -3.54
CA THR A 209 -10.71 1.99 -4.53
C THR A 209 -10.05 2.63 -5.74
N PHE A 210 -10.62 2.45 -6.92
CA PHE A 210 -10.11 3.07 -8.14
C PHE A 210 -11.22 3.79 -8.91
N SER A 211 -10.82 4.73 -9.77
CA SER A 211 -11.72 5.63 -10.49
C SER A 211 -12.89 4.89 -11.13
N PHE A 212 -14.10 5.43 -10.92
CA PHE A 212 -15.34 4.91 -11.50
C PHE A 212 -15.39 5.06 -13.02
N HIS A 213 -14.60 5.98 -13.57
CA HIS A 213 -14.41 6.16 -15.00
C HIS A 213 -13.06 6.82 -15.28
N VAL A 214 -12.52 6.56 -16.46
CA VAL A 214 -11.30 7.22 -16.94
C VAL A 214 -11.66 8.62 -17.43
N THR A 215 -10.86 9.61 -17.04
CA THR A 215 -11.06 11.02 -17.42
C THR A 215 -10.14 11.39 -18.59
N GLY A 216 -10.61 12.27 -19.48
CA GLY A 216 -9.75 12.88 -20.50
C GLY A 216 -9.02 14.09 -19.94
N MET A 217 -7.72 14.21 -20.23
CA MET A 217 -6.89 15.34 -19.78
C MET A 217 -6.82 16.43 -20.85
N THR A 218 -7.92 17.16 -21.04
CA THR A 218 -7.98 18.28 -21.98
C THR A 218 -7.94 19.62 -21.24
N PRO A 219 -7.55 20.72 -21.90
CA PRO A 219 -7.66 22.06 -21.31
C PRO A 219 -9.07 22.38 -20.80
N HIS A 220 -10.10 21.94 -21.52
CA HIS A 220 -11.51 22.15 -21.16
C HIS A 220 -11.92 21.43 -19.88
N THR A 221 -11.34 20.26 -19.57
CA THR A 221 -11.59 19.53 -18.33
C THR A 221 -10.73 20.02 -17.16
N GLY A 222 -9.82 20.95 -17.41
CA GLY A 222 -8.89 21.49 -16.43
C GLY A 222 -7.80 20.49 -16.03
N TYR A 223 -7.41 19.60 -16.95
CA TYR A 223 -6.41 18.54 -16.72
C TYR A 223 -6.70 17.73 -15.45
N GLY A 224 -5.81 17.77 -14.44
CA GLY A 224 -5.95 17.04 -13.17
C GLY A 224 -7.19 17.42 -12.35
N ARG A 225 -7.82 18.57 -12.62
CA ARG A 225 -9.05 19.00 -11.92
C ARG A 225 -10.21 18.03 -12.13
N ALA A 226 -10.34 17.43 -13.32
CA ALA A 226 -11.37 16.44 -13.58
C ALA A 226 -11.16 15.16 -12.77
N LEU A 227 -9.91 14.70 -12.66
CA LEU A 227 -9.55 13.54 -11.86
C LEU A 227 -9.76 13.80 -10.36
N ALA A 228 -9.36 14.98 -9.87
CA ALA A 228 -9.61 15.40 -8.49
C ALA A 228 -11.12 15.44 -8.18
N ARG A 229 -11.94 15.95 -9.11
CA ARG A 229 -13.41 15.97 -8.97
C ARG A 229 -14.00 14.55 -8.95
N GLU A 230 -13.49 13.63 -9.76
CA GLU A 230 -13.89 12.21 -9.71
C GLU A 230 -13.54 11.59 -8.35
N THR A 231 -12.31 11.82 -7.88
CA THR A 231 -11.82 11.34 -6.58
C THR A 231 -12.68 11.87 -5.43
N ALA A 232 -13.01 13.17 -5.43
CA ALA A 232 -13.88 13.78 -4.43
C ALA A 232 -15.30 13.17 -4.45
N LYS A 233 -15.87 12.91 -5.63
CA LYS A 233 -17.17 12.24 -5.76
C LYS A 233 -17.12 10.80 -5.23
N ARG A 234 -16.07 10.05 -5.57
CA ARG A 234 -15.87 8.69 -5.08
C ARG A 234 -15.70 8.66 -3.57
N PHE A 235 -14.94 9.58 -2.99
CA PHE A 235 -14.79 9.70 -1.54
C PHE A 235 -16.10 10.07 -0.84
N LEU A 236 -16.86 11.04 -1.36
CA LEU A 236 -18.20 11.35 -0.84
C LEU A 236 -19.12 10.12 -0.90
N PHE A 237 -19.07 9.38 -2.01
CA PHE A 237 -19.87 8.18 -2.17
C PHE A 237 -19.50 7.09 -1.16
N THR A 238 -18.21 6.85 -0.89
CA THR A 238 -17.79 5.89 0.14
C THR A 238 -18.19 6.35 1.55
N GLN A 239 -18.16 7.66 1.84
CA GLN A 239 -18.69 8.19 3.11
C GLN A 239 -20.18 7.89 3.27
N LEU A 240 -20.98 8.10 2.22
CA LEU A 240 -22.42 7.80 2.24
C LEU A 240 -22.70 6.31 2.46
N LEU A 241 -21.90 5.42 1.85
CA LEU A 241 -21.99 3.97 2.08
C LEU A 241 -21.67 3.59 3.53
N ILE A 242 -20.67 4.23 4.15
CA ILE A 242 -20.35 4.03 5.57
C ILE A 242 -21.49 4.51 6.47
N MET A 243 -22.04 5.70 6.20
CA MET A 243 -23.20 6.22 6.94
C MET A 243 -24.39 5.26 6.85
N TYR A 244 -24.67 4.77 5.64
CA TYR A 244 -25.71 3.78 5.41
C TYR A 244 -25.46 2.49 6.19
N ALA A 245 -24.26 1.93 6.11
CA ALA A 245 -23.89 0.69 6.81
C ALA A 245 -24.01 0.84 8.34
N ASN A 246 -23.59 1.98 8.87
CA ASN A 246 -23.65 2.28 10.30
C ASN A 246 -25.08 2.23 10.86
N GLU A 247 -26.06 2.70 10.09
CA GLU A 247 -27.48 2.71 10.46
C GLU A 247 -28.18 1.40 10.08
N LYS A 248 -28.14 1.01 8.80
CA LYS A 248 -28.91 -0.13 8.26
C LYS A 248 -28.48 -1.47 8.87
N PHE A 249 -27.17 -1.65 9.06
CA PHE A 249 -26.63 -2.87 9.68
C PHE A 249 -26.56 -2.76 11.20
N GLU A 250 -27.15 -1.71 11.78
CA GLU A 250 -27.25 -1.48 13.23
C GLU A 250 -25.90 -1.43 13.96
N LEU A 251 -24.82 -1.00 13.29
CA LEU A 251 -23.50 -0.91 13.92
C LEU A 251 -23.55 0.06 15.11
N ILE A 252 -24.10 1.27 14.91
CA ILE A 252 -24.14 2.30 15.96
C ILE A 252 -24.96 1.82 17.16
N ARG A 253 -26.13 1.21 16.89
CA ARG A 253 -27.02 0.65 17.92
C ARG A 253 -26.31 -0.41 18.77
N ARG A 254 -25.33 -1.10 18.19
CA ARG A 254 -24.52 -2.15 18.84
C ARG A 254 -23.18 -1.64 19.36
N GLY A 255 -22.99 -0.32 19.42
CA GLY A 255 -21.80 0.32 20.01
C GLY A 255 -20.58 0.34 19.09
N GLN A 256 -20.75 0.17 17.77
CA GLN A 256 -19.68 0.25 16.77
C GLN A 256 -20.00 1.36 15.76
N LYS A 257 -19.04 2.21 15.42
CA LYS A 257 -19.17 3.19 14.34
C LYS A 257 -18.00 3.06 13.39
N ALA A 258 -18.27 2.56 12.19
CA ALA A 258 -17.29 2.47 11.12
C ALA A 258 -16.95 3.87 10.60
N MET A 259 -15.67 4.09 10.33
CA MET A 259 -15.10 5.35 9.85
C MET A 259 -14.11 5.09 8.72
N LEU A 260 -14.02 6.03 7.77
CA LEU A 260 -13.12 5.98 6.63
C LEU A 260 -12.54 7.38 6.40
N PHE A 261 -11.24 7.48 6.09
CA PHE A 261 -10.55 8.76 5.93
C PHE A 261 -9.28 8.64 5.07
N PHE A 262 -8.74 9.77 4.64
CA PHE A 262 -7.42 9.84 3.99
C PHE A 262 -6.33 10.03 5.04
N SER A 263 -5.26 9.23 4.98
CA SER A 263 -4.03 9.43 5.76
C SER A 263 -2.80 9.07 4.92
N PRO A 264 -1.70 9.84 4.96
CA PRO A 264 -0.47 9.51 4.23
C PRO A 264 0.28 8.36 4.89
N HIS A 265 0.02 8.22 6.18
CA HIS A 265 0.83 7.46 7.11
C HIS A 265 -0.06 6.45 7.82
N PRO A 266 0.50 5.30 8.20
CA PRO A 266 -0.16 4.40 9.12
C PRO A 266 -0.57 5.14 10.41
N PRO A 267 -1.75 4.84 10.99
CA PRO A 267 -2.17 5.42 12.25
C PRO A 267 -1.17 5.17 13.39
N MET A 268 -0.99 6.16 14.27
CA MET A 268 0.00 6.08 15.36
C MET A 268 -0.30 4.93 16.34
N ARG A 269 -1.57 4.68 16.66
CA ARG A 269 -1.93 3.55 17.53
C ARG A 269 -1.64 2.19 16.88
N GLN A 270 -1.77 2.08 15.57
CA GLN A 270 -1.36 0.88 14.84
C GLN A 270 0.17 0.68 14.89
N ARG A 271 0.96 1.75 14.82
CA ARG A 271 2.42 1.71 15.07
C ARG A 271 2.72 1.21 16.49
N VAL A 272 2.05 1.76 17.50
CA VAL A 272 2.21 1.32 18.90
C VAL A 272 1.85 -0.16 19.08
N LEU A 273 0.76 -0.62 18.48
CA LEU A 273 0.39 -2.04 18.55
C LEU A 273 1.43 -2.94 17.87
N ASN A 274 1.95 -2.53 16.71
CA ASN A 274 2.99 -3.25 15.98
C ASN A 274 4.26 -3.47 16.83
N GLU A 275 4.63 -2.48 17.65
CA GLU A 275 5.76 -2.59 18.60
C GLU A 275 5.50 -3.60 19.73
N CYS A 276 4.22 -3.90 20.02
CA CYS A 276 3.81 -4.79 21.10
C CYS A 276 3.58 -6.24 20.66
N ILE A 277 3.50 -6.53 19.35
CA ILE A 277 3.09 -7.84 18.85
C ILE A 277 4.09 -8.45 17.88
N SER A 278 4.00 -9.77 17.73
CA SER A 278 4.81 -10.50 16.74
C SER A 278 4.34 -10.22 15.32
N ASP A 279 5.28 -10.31 14.39
CA ASP A 279 5.07 -10.17 12.95
C ASP A 279 3.98 -11.10 12.37
N ALA A 280 3.89 -12.33 12.86
CA ALA A 280 2.83 -13.26 12.46
C ALA A 280 1.45 -12.85 13.00
N PHE A 281 1.39 -12.31 14.21
CA PHE A 281 0.13 -11.89 14.81
C PHE A 281 -0.39 -10.60 14.17
N TYR A 282 0.50 -9.65 13.86
CA TYR A 282 0.14 -8.46 13.07
C TYR A 282 -0.56 -8.86 11.77
N ARG A 283 0.00 -9.83 11.04
CA ARG A 283 -0.61 -10.30 9.80
C ARG A 283 -2.01 -10.86 10.01
N LYS A 284 -2.20 -11.65 11.06
CA LYS A 284 -3.49 -12.25 11.41
C LYS A 284 -4.57 -11.19 11.68
N LEU A 285 -4.19 -10.07 12.30
CA LEU A 285 -5.10 -8.98 12.64
C LEU A 285 -5.43 -8.10 11.43
N PHE A 286 -4.42 -7.69 10.67
CA PHE A 286 -4.55 -6.57 9.72
C PHE A 286 -4.55 -6.97 8.25
N MET A 287 -4.11 -8.16 7.87
CA MET A 287 -4.12 -8.53 6.46
C MET A 287 -5.51 -8.93 6.03
N SER A 288 -6.07 -8.15 5.10
CA SER A 288 -7.39 -8.45 4.55
C SER A 288 -7.39 -9.80 3.85
N PRO A 289 -8.44 -10.63 4.03
CA PRO A 289 -8.57 -11.92 3.39
C PRO A 289 -9.01 -11.86 1.92
N CYS A 290 -9.00 -10.67 1.30
CA CYS A 290 -9.17 -10.52 -0.15
C CYS A 290 -10.52 -11.07 -0.66
N LEU A 291 -11.62 -10.64 -0.04
CA LEU A 291 -12.97 -11.04 -0.44
C LEU A 291 -13.39 -10.44 -1.79
N SER A 292 -12.96 -9.22 -2.11
CA SER A 292 -13.33 -8.48 -3.32
C SER A 292 -12.11 -8.14 -4.16
N GLY A 293 -12.31 -8.09 -5.49
CA GLY A 293 -11.30 -7.68 -6.47
C GLY A 293 -10.64 -8.81 -7.25
N TRP A 294 -10.69 -10.04 -6.71
CA TRP A 294 -9.92 -11.17 -7.22
C TRP A 294 -10.83 -12.41 -7.35
N ASP A 295 -10.55 -13.23 -8.37
CA ASP A 295 -11.28 -14.49 -8.58
C ASP A 295 -10.83 -15.54 -7.56
N GLU A 296 -9.53 -15.69 -7.34
CA GLU A 296 -8.93 -16.53 -6.28
C GLU A 296 -8.40 -15.66 -5.13
N GLY A 297 -9.29 -15.27 -4.22
CA GLY A 297 -8.92 -14.34 -3.15
C GLY A 297 -7.93 -14.92 -2.13
N GLU A 298 -7.93 -16.23 -1.88
CA GLU A 298 -6.96 -16.87 -0.98
C GLU A 298 -5.52 -16.79 -1.52
N ALA A 299 -5.34 -16.94 -2.84
CA ALA A 299 -4.04 -16.77 -3.49
C ALA A 299 -3.53 -15.33 -3.34
N LYS A 300 -4.41 -14.34 -3.53
CA LYS A 300 -4.09 -12.93 -3.28
C LYS A 300 -3.75 -12.66 -1.80
N HIS A 301 -4.48 -13.26 -0.86
CA HIS A 301 -4.18 -13.14 0.57
C HIS A 301 -2.78 -13.67 0.90
N GLN A 302 -2.40 -14.84 0.34
CA GLN A 302 -1.05 -15.39 0.50
C GLN A 302 0.03 -14.50 -0.12
N TYR A 303 -0.25 -13.91 -1.29
CA TYR A 303 0.64 -12.93 -1.91
C TYR A 303 0.87 -11.71 -1.01
N MET A 304 -0.18 -11.20 -0.36
CA MET A 304 -0.02 -10.09 0.57
C MET A 304 0.81 -10.52 1.79
N ILE A 305 0.58 -11.72 2.34
CA ILE A 305 1.37 -12.27 3.46
C ILE A 305 2.85 -12.29 3.11
N LEU A 306 3.17 -12.75 1.89
CA LEU A 306 4.53 -12.72 1.37
C LEU A 306 5.10 -11.30 1.32
N CYS A 307 4.33 -10.33 0.79
CA CYS A 307 4.78 -8.94 0.71
C CYS A 307 5.19 -8.41 2.09
N HIS A 308 4.38 -8.70 3.12
CA HIS A 308 4.68 -8.29 4.49
C HIS A 308 5.94 -8.96 5.04
N GLN A 309 6.09 -10.27 4.84
CA GLN A 309 7.26 -11.03 5.30
C GLN A 309 8.56 -10.51 4.69
N VAL A 310 8.52 -10.17 3.39
CA VAL A 310 9.69 -9.65 2.67
C VAL A 310 10.07 -8.27 3.21
N LEU A 311 9.11 -7.38 3.48
CA LEU A 311 9.40 -6.06 4.05
C LEU A 311 10.03 -6.18 5.45
N SER A 312 9.49 -7.05 6.31
CA SER A 312 10.07 -7.32 7.64
C SER A 312 11.50 -7.88 7.53
N ARG A 313 11.74 -8.85 6.63
CA ARG A 313 13.08 -9.43 6.39
C ARG A 313 14.05 -8.41 5.80
N SER A 314 13.58 -7.60 4.86
CA SER A 314 14.39 -6.59 4.17
C SER A 314 14.86 -5.52 5.17
N HIS A 315 13.98 -5.06 6.08
CA HIS A 315 14.38 -4.13 7.14
C HIS A 315 15.49 -4.70 8.06
N LEU A 316 15.44 -5.99 8.39
CA LEU A 316 16.54 -6.65 9.12
C LEU A 316 17.85 -6.66 8.31
N ASN A 317 17.78 -6.94 7.01
CA ASN A 317 18.96 -6.91 6.13
C ASN A 317 19.52 -5.49 5.94
N ALA A 318 18.71 -4.45 6.09
CA ALA A 318 19.14 -3.06 6.04
C ALA A 318 20.16 -2.74 7.15
N VAL A 319 19.97 -3.31 8.35
CA VAL A 319 20.88 -3.16 9.49
C VAL A 319 22.28 -3.65 9.17
N MET A 320 22.39 -4.80 8.50
CA MET A 320 23.68 -5.36 8.08
C MET A 320 24.40 -4.43 7.10
N LYS A 321 23.68 -3.88 6.12
CA LYS A 321 24.25 -2.88 5.20
C LYS A 321 24.69 -1.60 5.91
N MET A 322 23.95 -1.13 6.92
CA MET A 322 24.34 0.04 7.71
C MET A 322 25.61 -0.21 8.54
N ARG A 323 25.81 -1.43 9.01
CA ARG A 323 27.05 -1.85 9.69
C ARG A 323 28.24 -1.85 8.73
N GLU A 324 28.07 -2.43 7.54
CA GLU A 324 29.10 -2.41 6.48
C GLU A 324 29.41 -0.98 6.00
N ALA A 325 28.38 -0.12 5.96
CA ALA A 325 28.54 1.31 5.67
C ALA A 325 29.29 2.07 6.78
N GLY A 326 29.61 1.46 7.93
CA GLY A 326 30.20 2.13 9.07
C GLY A 326 29.29 3.18 9.71
N ILE A 327 27.96 3.08 9.50
CA ILE A 327 26.95 3.94 10.13
C ILE A 327 26.66 3.40 11.53
N ILE A 328 26.39 2.10 11.61
CA ILE A 328 26.30 1.37 12.88
C ILE A 328 27.71 0.89 13.21
N THR A 329 28.31 1.51 14.22
CA THR A 329 29.71 1.25 14.61
C THR A 329 29.83 0.29 15.79
N ASN A 330 28.74 0.11 16.55
CA ASN A 330 28.69 -0.75 17.72
C ASN A 330 27.80 -1.96 17.44
N ASN A 331 28.05 -3.07 18.15
CA ASN A 331 27.18 -4.26 18.09
C ASN A 331 25.87 -4.08 18.87
N LEU A 332 25.66 -2.93 19.51
CA LEU A 332 24.40 -2.58 20.14
C LEU A 332 23.50 -1.94 19.08
N VAL A 333 22.60 -2.75 18.52
CA VAL A 333 21.52 -2.28 17.63
C VAL A 333 20.21 -2.41 18.39
N MET A 334 19.42 -1.34 18.42
CA MET A 334 18.09 -1.34 18.99
C MET A 334 17.09 -1.78 17.90
N MET A 335 16.81 -3.09 17.85
CA MET A 335 15.68 -3.63 17.08
C MET A 335 14.54 -4.02 18.03
N PRO A 336 13.69 -3.05 18.45
CA PRO A 336 12.64 -3.32 19.43
C PRO A 336 11.58 -4.31 18.92
N HIS A 337 11.40 -4.42 17.61
CA HIS A 337 10.45 -5.34 16.98
C HIS A 337 10.93 -5.76 15.58
N THR A 338 10.42 -6.90 15.12
CA THR A 338 10.70 -7.44 13.78
C THR A 338 9.54 -7.23 12.81
N SER A 339 8.42 -6.68 13.27
CA SER A 339 7.25 -6.42 12.44
C SER A 339 7.25 -5.00 11.89
N ASN A 340 6.60 -4.82 10.74
CA ASN A 340 6.62 -3.60 9.98
C ASN A 340 5.21 -3.20 9.52
N ILE A 341 4.94 -1.90 9.45
CA ILE A 341 3.65 -1.32 9.06
C ILE A 341 3.65 -0.76 7.63
N SER A 342 4.75 -0.88 6.89
CA SER A 342 4.92 -0.30 5.54
C SER A 342 3.83 -0.64 4.52
N LEU A 343 3.11 -1.76 4.65
CA LEU A 343 1.97 -2.06 3.75
C LEU A 343 0.72 -1.21 4.02
N ALA A 344 0.65 -0.55 5.19
CA ALA A 344 -0.38 0.43 5.52
C ALA A 344 0.06 1.87 5.18
N ASN A 345 1.20 2.02 4.52
CA ASN A 345 1.65 3.29 3.97
C ASN A 345 0.82 3.58 2.71
N ASN A 346 -0.26 4.33 2.91
CA ASN A 346 -1.30 4.48 1.91
C ASN A 346 -0.97 5.59 0.91
N GLY A 347 -1.04 5.24 -0.38
CA GLY A 347 -0.80 6.15 -1.50
C GLY A 347 -2.05 6.54 -2.27
N THR A 348 -1.92 7.62 -3.06
CA THR A 348 -2.77 7.84 -4.22
C THR A 348 -1.97 7.48 -5.46
N HIS A 349 -2.45 6.54 -6.27
CA HIS A 349 -1.79 6.19 -7.53
C HIS A 349 -2.51 6.89 -8.66
N VAL A 350 -1.80 7.73 -9.40
CA VAL A 350 -2.33 8.42 -10.58
C VAL A 350 -1.79 7.72 -11.81
N SER A 351 -2.67 7.10 -12.57
CA SER A 351 -2.31 6.48 -13.85
C SER A 351 -2.68 7.42 -15.01
N MET A 352 -1.70 7.71 -15.85
CA MET A 352 -1.88 8.42 -17.12
C MET A 352 -1.71 7.46 -18.30
N GLY A 353 -2.63 7.49 -19.26
CA GLY A 353 -2.60 6.66 -20.46
C GLY A 353 -2.46 7.48 -21.74
N SER A 354 -1.87 6.88 -22.77
CA SER A 354 -1.83 7.41 -24.14
C SER A 354 -2.70 6.57 -25.06
N ARG A 355 -3.70 7.18 -25.69
CA ARG A 355 -4.57 6.51 -26.67
C ARG A 355 -3.82 6.16 -27.95
N LYS A 356 -2.88 6.99 -28.38
CA LYS A 356 -2.04 6.83 -29.57
C LYS A 356 -1.11 5.65 -29.38
N MET A 357 -0.33 5.61 -28.29
CA MET A 357 0.55 4.48 -28.02
C MET A 357 -0.23 3.18 -27.83
N SER A 358 -1.34 3.23 -27.10
CA SER A 358 -2.19 2.04 -26.91
C SER A 358 -2.76 1.52 -28.24
N ARG A 359 -3.15 2.41 -29.17
CA ARG A 359 -3.60 2.00 -30.51
C ARG A 359 -2.48 1.41 -31.35
N MET A 360 -1.29 2.01 -31.31
CA MET A 360 -0.14 1.51 -32.06
C MET A 360 0.30 0.12 -31.56
N LEU A 361 0.36 -0.09 -30.24
CA LEU A 361 0.68 -1.40 -29.66
C LEU A 361 -0.43 -2.44 -29.90
N GLY A 362 -1.68 -2.00 -30.05
CA GLY A 362 -2.79 -2.86 -30.44
C GLY A 362 -2.85 -3.18 -31.94
N ASP A 363 -2.09 -2.47 -32.78
CA ASP A 363 -2.04 -2.66 -34.22
C ASP A 363 -0.66 -3.21 -34.65
N PRO A 364 -0.56 -4.52 -34.98
CA PRO A 364 0.68 -5.12 -35.44
C PRO A 364 1.30 -4.45 -36.68
N ALA A 365 0.50 -3.75 -37.50
CA ALA A 365 0.98 -3.05 -38.69
C ALA A 365 1.70 -1.73 -38.37
N SER A 366 1.60 -1.22 -37.14
CA SER A 366 2.21 0.05 -36.75
C SER A 366 3.74 0.01 -36.67
N GLY A 367 4.32 -1.19 -36.56
CA GLY A 367 5.75 -1.40 -36.31
C GLY A 367 6.21 -1.02 -34.88
N PHE A 368 5.34 -0.40 -34.07
CA PHE A 368 5.66 -0.01 -32.70
C PHE A 368 5.38 -1.17 -31.75
N THR A 369 6.43 -1.88 -31.38
CA THR A 369 6.38 -3.09 -30.54
C THR A 369 6.61 -2.79 -29.04
N PRO A 370 6.36 -3.75 -28.14
CA PRO A 370 6.66 -3.62 -26.70
C PRO A 370 8.11 -3.24 -26.39
N ARG A 371 9.06 -3.58 -27.28
CA ARG A 371 10.46 -3.20 -27.15
C ARG A 371 10.65 -1.67 -27.24
N HIS A 372 9.88 -1.00 -28.09
CA HIS A 372 9.90 0.45 -28.23
C HIS A 372 9.24 1.14 -27.05
N GLU A 373 8.09 0.61 -26.61
CA GLU A 373 7.41 1.05 -25.37
C GLU A 373 8.38 0.99 -24.19
N LYS A 374 9.08 -0.14 -24.03
CA LYS A 374 10.01 -0.35 -22.93
C LYS A 374 11.22 0.58 -22.99
N CYS A 375 11.82 0.74 -24.16
CA CYS A 375 12.97 1.63 -24.38
C CYS A 375 12.65 3.08 -23.95
N MET A 376 11.55 3.63 -24.47
CA MET A 376 11.14 5.00 -24.14
C MET A 376 10.60 5.11 -22.71
N GLY A 377 9.83 4.11 -22.27
CA GLY A 377 9.19 4.08 -20.96
C GLY A 377 10.21 4.08 -19.82
N ASP A 378 11.26 3.27 -19.91
CA ASP A 378 12.34 3.26 -18.94
C ASP A 378 13.14 4.57 -18.96
N LEU A 379 13.36 5.18 -20.14
CA LEU A 379 14.01 6.48 -20.23
C LEU A 379 13.18 7.57 -19.55
N VAL A 380 11.87 7.62 -19.79
CA VAL A 380 10.97 8.57 -19.11
C VAL A 380 10.96 8.31 -17.61
N ALA A 381 10.87 7.05 -17.18
CA ALA A 381 10.94 6.71 -15.76
C ALA A 381 12.26 7.19 -15.12
N LYS A 382 13.39 7.06 -15.83
CA LYS A 382 14.70 7.53 -15.36
C LYS A 382 14.79 9.04 -15.25
N VAL A 383 14.24 9.75 -16.23
CA VAL A 383 14.12 11.22 -16.19
C VAL A 383 13.28 11.62 -14.97
N MET A 384 12.13 10.98 -14.76
CA MET A 384 11.27 11.26 -13.62
C MET A 384 11.95 10.93 -12.28
N GLU A 385 12.68 9.81 -12.16
CA GLU A 385 13.49 9.50 -10.96
C GLU A 385 14.51 10.59 -10.62
N HIS A 386 15.08 11.26 -11.63
CA HIS A 386 16.07 12.32 -11.41
C HIS A 386 15.43 13.64 -10.98
N PHE A 387 14.30 14.01 -11.60
CA PHE A 387 13.68 15.32 -11.39
C PHE A 387 12.61 15.34 -10.30
N LEU A 388 11.82 14.27 -10.14
CA LEU A 388 10.74 14.21 -9.16
C LEU A 388 11.23 14.47 -7.71
N PRO A 389 12.41 13.98 -7.27
CA PRO A 389 12.96 14.30 -5.96
C PRO A 389 13.19 15.79 -5.70
N LEU A 390 13.37 16.61 -6.75
CA LEU A 390 13.53 18.07 -6.61
C LEU A 390 12.24 18.76 -6.17
N PHE A 391 11.11 18.08 -6.34
CA PHE A 391 9.78 18.61 -6.10
C PHE A 391 8.99 17.77 -5.08
N VAL A 392 9.69 17.09 -4.16
CA VAL A 392 9.07 16.21 -3.14
C VAL A 392 8.02 16.97 -2.32
N THR A 393 8.29 18.22 -1.95
CA THR A 393 7.34 19.07 -1.21
C THR A 393 6.11 19.46 -2.01
N THR A 394 6.14 19.25 -3.33
CA THR A 394 5.09 19.65 -4.26
C THR A 394 4.25 18.47 -4.74
N TYR A 395 4.90 17.34 -5.08
CA TYR A 395 4.23 16.19 -5.70
C TYR A 395 4.13 14.94 -4.80
N SER A 396 4.82 14.93 -3.66
CA SER A 396 4.96 13.71 -2.85
C SER A 396 4.90 13.99 -1.34
N ALA A 397 4.42 15.16 -0.91
CA ALA A 397 4.46 15.60 0.48
C ALA A 397 3.58 14.75 1.42
N ALA A 398 4.23 13.86 2.17
CA ALA A 398 3.70 13.15 3.33
C ALA A 398 4.58 13.51 4.54
N PRO A 399 4.47 14.75 5.04
CA PRO A 399 5.36 15.21 6.09
C PRO A 399 5.21 14.37 7.35
N TYR A 400 6.34 14.01 7.96
CA TYR A 400 6.36 13.25 9.19
C TYR A 400 7.41 13.83 10.13
N ARG A 401 7.05 13.94 11.40
CA ARG A 401 7.98 14.38 12.44
C ARG A 401 8.52 13.15 13.16
N LEU A 402 9.80 12.89 12.93
CA LEU A 402 10.53 11.87 13.65
C LEU A 402 10.96 12.44 15.00
N ALA A 403 10.61 11.77 16.10
CA ALA A 403 11.02 12.19 17.43
C ALA A 403 12.53 11.93 17.65
N PHE A 404 13.10 12.43 18.76
CA PHE A 404 14.53 12.22 19.03
C PHE A 404 14.84 10.74 19.29
N GLU A 405 13.98 10.09 20.06
CA GLU A 405 13.99 8.67 20.41
C GLU A 405 13.86 7.74 19.20
N ASP A 406 13.22 8.20 18.12
CA ASP A 406 13.09 7.46 16.86
C ASP A 406 14.26 7.73 15.90
N PHE A 407 15.21 8.60 16.28
CA PHE A 407 16.32 9.04 15.43
C PHE A 407 17.53 8.10 15.47
N HIS A 408 17.31 6.81 15.80
CA HIS A 408 18.33 5.75 15.68
C HIS A 408 18.56 5.42 14.20
N PRO A 409 19.80 5.20 13.74
CA PRO A 409 20.06 4.94 12.32
C PRO A 409 19.26 3.75 11.77
N GLU A 410 19.10 2.68 12.54
CA GLU A 410 18.35 1.48 12.18
C GLU A 410 16.84 1.69 11.98
N GLN A 411 16.29 2.77 12.58
CA GLN A 411 14.90 3.17 12.42
C GLN A 411 14.76 4.31 11.41
N ALA A 412 15.53 5.38 11.61
CA ALA A 412 15.45 6.62 10.83
C ALA A 412 15.84 6.46 9.35
N LEU A 413 16.75 5.54 9.03
CA LEU A 413 17.15 5.29 7.64
C LEU A 413 16.22 4.31 6.92
N GLY A 414 15.36 3.57 7.64
CA GLY A 414 14.39 2.63 7.08
C GLY A 414 14.98 1.76 5.96
N PHE A 415 14.39 1.85 4.76
CA PHE A 415 14.83 1.10 3.58
C PHE A 415 15.91 1.80 2.74
N LEU A 416 16.38 3.00 3.09
CA LEU A 416 17.47 3.69 2.37
C LEU A 416 18.71 2.83 2.10
N PRO A 417 19.14 1.91 2.99
CA PRO A 417 20.28 1.04 2.72
C PRO A 417 20.11 0.11 1.50
N HIS A 418 18.87 -0.13 1.06
CA HIS A 418 18.58 -0.88 -0.17
C HIS A 418 18.41 0.01 -1.41
N GLN A 419 18.43 1.33 -1.23
CA GLN A 419 18.13 2.33 -2.25
C GLN A 419 19.32 3.24 -2.59
N LEU A 420 20.31 3.31 -1.71
CA LEU A 420 21.49 4.16 -1.86
C LEU A 420 22.77 3.35 -1.71
N ASP A 421 23.74 3.64 -2.58
CA ASP A 421 25.11 3.11 -2.42
C ASP A 421 25.70 3.53 -1.06
N TYR A 422 26.64 2.74 -0.54
CA TYR A 422 27.32 2.97 0.74
C TYR A 422 27.89 4.39 0.89
N THR A 423 28.40 4.98 -0.19
CA THR A 423 28.95 6.34 -0.15
C THR A 423 27.85 7.38 0.05
N HIS A 424 26.77 7.28 -0.72
CA HIS A 424 25.63 8.20 -0.64
C HIS A 424 24.89 8.05 0.69
N LEU A 425 24.71 6.82 1.17
CA LEU A 425 24.08 6.53 2.46
C LEU A 425 24.84 7.17 3.63
N ARG A 426 26.18 7.00 3.67
CA ARG A 426 27.04 7.65 4.67
C ARG A 426 26.98 9.18 4.60
N MET A 427 27.02 9.73 3.38
CA MET A 427 26.96 11.18 3.16
C MET A 427 25.63 11.75 3.65
N LEU A 428 24.51 11.08 3.32
CA LEU A 428 23.17 11.47 3.73
C LEU A 428 23.06 11.44 5.25
N TRP A 429 23.41 10.32 5.89
CA TRP A 429 23.32 10.19 7.35
C TRP A 429 24.16 11.24 8.09
N ARG A 430 25.42 11.43 7.68
CA ARG A 430 26.31 12.43 8.26
C ARG A 430 25.77 13.86 8.12
N ARG A 431 25.18 14.19 6.96
CA ARG A 431 24.60 15.52 6.72
C ARG A 431 23.29 15.70 7.47
N TRP A 432 22.45 14.66 7.53
CA TRP A 432 21.19 14.68 8.24
C TRP A 432 21.40 14.92 9.74
N ARG A 433 22.30 14.17 10.39
CA ARG A 433 22.69 14.40 11.79
C ARG A 433 23.14 15.84 12.08
N LYS A 434 23.87 16.48 11.15
CA LYS A 434 24.34 17.86 11.31
C LYS A 434 23.22 18.91 11.15
N LYS A 435 22.26 18.62 10.27
CA LYS A 435 21.13 19.50 9.94
C LYS A 435 19.98 19.36 10.95
N ALA A 436 19.75 18.15 11.45
CA ALA A 436 18.83 17.89 12.53
C ALA A 436 19.22 18.79 13.71
N LYS A 437 18.26 19.52 14.28
CA LYS A 437 18.50 20.44 15.39
C LYS A 437 18.72 19.71 16.73
N ASN A 438 19.14 18.44 16.68
CA ASN A 438 19.49 17.61 17.82
C ASN A 438 20.95 17.88 18.19
N LYS A 439 21.19 18.94 18.96
CA LYS A 439 22.52 19.33 19.38
C LYS A 439 22.60 19.53 20.88
N PHE A 440 23.67 19.04 21.46
CA PHE A 440 24.05 19.31 22.84
C PHE A 440 25.49 19.83 22.86
N CYS A 441 25.73 20.97 23.50
CA CYS A 441 27.04 21.65 23.53
C CYS A 441 27.68 21.82 22.14
N GLY A 442 26.88 22.13 21.11
CA GLY A 442 27.36 22.33 19.73
C GLY A 442 27.64 21.05 18.93
N GLN A 443 27.57 19.88 19.56
CA GLN A 443 27.77 18.58 18.92
C GLN A 443 26.43 17.93 18.55
N ALA A 444 26.39 17.28 17.39
CA ALA A 444 25.20 16.56 16.94
C ALA A 444 25.00 15.29 17.78
N LEU A 445 23.85 15.21 18.44
CA LEU A 445 23.46 14.11 19.30
C LEU A 445 22.46 13.22 18.57
N THR A 446 22.70 11.91 18.60
CA THR A 446 21.76 10.87 18.18
C THR A 446 21.37 10.07 19.43
N PRO A 447 20.18 9.46 19.45
CA PRO A 447 19.85 8.50 20.50
C PRO A 447 20.83 7.32 20.44
N PHE A 448 21.00 6.63 21.57
CA PHE A 448 22.01 5.59 21.72
C PHE A 448 21.65 4.51 22.74
N GLY A 449 20.53 4.68 23.46
CA GLY A 449 20.14 3.81 24.56
C GLY A 449 18.77 3.17 24.37
N PRO A 450 18.26 2.53 25.43
CA PRO A 450 16.85 2.16 25.50
C PRO A 450 15.94 3.40 25.52
N PRO A 451 14.67 3.28 25.09
CA PRO A 451 13.77 4.43 24.90
C PRO A 451 13.65 5.37 26.11
N PHE A 452 13.63 4.85 27.34
CA PHE A 452 13.52 5.69 28.54
C PHE A 452 14.75 6.59 28.75
N ILE A 453 15.96 6.11 28.41
CA ILE A 453 17.18 6.93 28.48
C ILE A 453 17.14 8.00 27.40
N ASP A 454 16.77 7.62 26.17
CA ASP A 454 16.71 8.55 25.06
C ASP A 454 15.65 9.65 25.30
N HIS A 455 14.51 9.34 25.92
CA HIS A 455 13.51 10.36 26.32
C HIS A 455 14.07 11.34 27.35
N LEU A 456 14.79 10.86 28.37
CA LEU A 456 15.40 11.70 29.39
C LEU A 456 16.48 12.60 28.80
N VAL A 457 17.37 12.02 27.99
CA VAL A 457 18.45 12.74 27.29
C VAL A 457 17.87 13.75 26.32
N GLY A 458 16.88 13.36 25.52
CA GLY A 458 16.20 14.23 24.57
C GLY A 458 15.57 15.43 25.25
N SER A 459 14.90 15.21 26.38
CA SER A 459 14.28 16.27 27.20
C SER A 459 15.33 17.21 27.80
N ALA A 460 16.38 16.66 28.43
CA ALA A 460 17.45 17.44 29.05
C ALA A 460 18.24 18.28 28.02
N CYS A 461 18.49 17.71 26.85
CA CYS A 461 19.24 18.35 25.77
C CYS A 461 18.35 19.18 24.83
N ARG A 462 17.02 19.23 25.06
CA ARG A 462 16.02 19.86 24.18
C ARG A 462 16.10 19.36 22.73
N CYS A 463 16.51 18.11 22.53
CA CYS A 463 16.52 17.47 21.21
C CYS A 463 15.10 17.04 20.87
N LYS A 464 14.61 17.50 19.72
CA LYS A 464 13.19 17.37 19.31
C LYS A 464 12.97 16.40 18.16
N GLY A 465 14.05 15.80 17.64
CA GLY A 465 14.04 15.03 16.41
C GLY A 465 14.18 15.92 15.17
N ASP A 466 13.61 15.48 14.05
CA ASP A 466 13.65 16.21 12.79
C ASP A 466 12.39 15.98 11.95
N PHE A 467 12.24 16.76 10.89
CA PHE A 467 11.10 16.68 9.97
C PHE A 467 11.51 16.06 8.63
N ILE A 468 10.72 15.11 8.16
CA ILE A 468 10.93 14.41 6.90
C ILE A 468 9.81 14.85 5.95
N PRO A 469 10.14 15.52 4.83
CA PRO A 469 9.13 16.03 3.90
C PRO A 469 8.21 14.95 3.31
N ASP A 470 8.76 13.76 3.04
CA ASP A 470 8.02 12.59 2.61
C ASP A 470 8.59 11.35 3.27
N PHE A 471 7.90 10.86 4.30
CA PHE A 471 8.32 9.69 5.07
C PHE A 471 8.34 8.40 4.23
N ARG A 472 7.56 8.34 3.15
CA ARG A 472 7.37 7.13 2.36
C ARG A 472 8.63 6.74 1.59
N LEU A 473 9.49 7.71 1.28
CA LEU A 473 10.79 7.48 0.63
C LEU A 473 11.75 6.65 1.50
N ILE A 474 11.52 6.62 2.82
CA ILE A 474 12.31 5.84 3.76
C ILE A 474 11.54 4.65 4.34
N ASP A 475 10.22 4.76 4.44
CA ASP A 475 9.33 3.77 5.05
C ASP A 475 8.87 2.67 4.08
N TYR A 476 9.18 2.78 2.78
CA TYR A 476 8.97 1.72 1.80
C TYR A 476 10.17 1.63 0.83
N PRO A 477 10.51 0.43 0.29
CA PRO A 477 11.50 0.34 -0.79
C PRO A 477 10.96 0.94 -2.09
N VAL A 478 11.23 2.21 -2.34
CA VAL A 478 10.71 2.95 -3.51
C VAL A 478 11.67 3.03 -4.70
N ALA A 479 12.97 2.79 -4.48
CA ALA A 479 13.98 2.84 -5.53
C ALA A 479 15.08 1.81 -5.24
N LEU A 480 14.78 0.53 -5.46
CA LEU A 480 15.77 -0.54 -5.27
C LEU A 480 16.99 -0.32 -6.18
N LEU A 481 18.19 -0.47 -5.60
CA LEU A 481 19.43 -0.34 -6.35
C LEU A 481 19.55 -1.39 -7.45
N SER A 482 20.08 -0.96 -8.59
CA SER A 482 20.57 -1.86 -9.63
C SER A 482 21.73 -2.72 -9.11
N THR A 483 21.90 -3.91 -9.67
CA THR A 483 23.10 -4.72 -9.45
C THR A 483 24.10 -4.47 -10.59
N GLU A 484 25.33 -4.96 -10.43
CA GLU A 484 26.37 -4.90 -11.47
C GLU A 484 25.94 -5.55 -12.79
N ARG A 485 25.01 -6.52 -12.73
CA ARG A 485 24.53 -7.27 -13.91
C ARG A 485 23.17 -6.80 -14.40
N SER A 486 22.34 -6.28 -13.51
CA SER A 486 20.93 -6.02 -13.77
C SER A 486 20.57 -4.60 -13.36
N ALA A 487 20.39 -3.74 -14.36
CA ALA A 487 19.91 -2.38 -14.15
C ALA A 487 18.38 -2.32 -14.02
N SER A 488 17.88 -1.42 -13.17
CA SER A 488 16.45 -1.23 -12.92
C SER A 488 15.68 -0.70 -14.14
N GLN A 489 16.34 0.08 -15.00
CA GLN A 489 15.79 0.75 -16.19
C GLN A 489 16.84 0.77 -17.32
N ASP A 490 16.97 -0.33 -18.06
CA ASP A 490 17.93 -0.47 -19.18
C ASP A 490 17.28 -0.36 -20.56
N GLY A 491 15.94 -0.23 -20.62
CA GLY A 491 15.17 -0.15 -21.86
C GLY A 491 15.01 -1.48 -22.58
N ARG A 492 15.40 -2.60 -21.96
CA ARG A 492 15.19 -3.96 -22.47
C ARG A 492 14.03 -4.62 -21.76
N LEU A 493 13.32 -5.48 -22.46
CA LEU A 493 12.23 -6.28 -21.89
C LEU A 493 12.73 -7.08 -20.68
N HIS A 494 11.86 -7.22 -19.67
CA HIS A 494 12.09 -8.04 -18.48
C HIS A 494 13.30 -7.66 -17.62
N ASN A 495 13.77 -6.42 -17.69
CA ASN A 495 14.81 -5.91 -16.77
C ASN A 495 14.40 -5.98 -15.31
N ASP A 496 13.13 -5.71 -15.02
CA ASP A 496 12.54 -5.84 -13.70
C ASP A 496 12.68 -7.27 -13.16
N ARG A 497 12.49 -8.29 -14.01
CA ARG A 497 12.61 -9.71 -13.64
C ARG A 497 14.06 -10.06 -13.31
N ARG A 498 15.01 -9.65 -14.15
CA ARG A 498 16.45 -9.87 -13.92
C ARG A 498 16.92 -9.23 -12.62
N LEU A 499 16.53 -7.97 -12.38
CA LEU A 499 16.87 -7.28 -11.14
C LEU A 499 16.25 -7.97 -9.92
N LYS A 500 14.97 -8.35 -10.02
CA LYS A 500 14.27 -9.06 -8.94
C LYS A 500 14.91 -10.41 -8.59
N GLU A 501 15.37 -11.16 -9.59
CA GLU A 501 16.10 -12.42 -9.38
C GLU A 501 17.41 -12.19 -8.62
N ASP A 502 18.18 -11.17 -9.00
CA ASP A 502 19.41 -10.82 -8.29
C ASP A 502 19.13 -10.39 -6.83
N LEU A 503 18.12 -9.55 -6.61
CA LEU A 503 17.75 -9.06 -5.28
C LEU A 503 17.15 -10.15 -4.38
N ASP A 504 16.47 -11.14 -4.97
CA ASP A 504 15.98 -12.34 -4.28
C ASP A 504 17.15 -13.20 -3.78
N MET A 505 18.16 -13.43 -4.63
CA MET A 505 19.39 -14.13 -4.24
C MET A 505 20.17 -13.40 -3.14
N MET A 506 20.12 -12.07 -3.10
CA MET A 506 20.71 -11.25 -2.03
C MET A 506 19.87 -11.21 -0.76
N GLY A 507 18.68 -11.82 -0.76
CA GLY A 507 17.73 -11.80 0.37
C GLY A 507 17.07 -10.43 0.61
N ILE A 508 17.23 -9.46 -0.29
CA ILE A 508 16.76 -8.08 -0.15
C ILE A 508 15.27 -7.96 -0.50
N PHE A 509 14.83 -8.73 -1.50
CA PHE A 509 13.48 -8.67 -2.06
C PHE A 509 12.97 -10.09 -2.36
N ASP A 510 11.74 -10.26 -2.84
CA ASP A 510 11.24 -11.53 -3.37
C ASP A 510 10.77 -11.30 -4.81
N LYS A 511 11.19 -12.17 -5.72
CA LYS A 511 10.94 -12.01 -7.16
C LYS A 511 9.46 -12.01 -7.56
N ARG A 512 8.59 -12.57 -6.72
CA ARG A 512 7.13 -12.59 -6.93
C ARG A 512 6.50 -11.24 -6.66
N MET A 513 7.12 -10.39 -5.83
CA MET A 513 6.60 -9.06 -5.54
C MET A 513 6.73 -8.11 -6.73
N SER A 514 5.77 -7.21 -6.85
CA SER A 514 5.92 -6.03 -7.71
C SER A 514 6.88 -5.04 -7.06
N VAL A 515 7.86 -4.54 -7.82
CA VAL A 515 8.70 -3.42 -7.40
C VAL A 515 7.84 -2.16 -7.29
N TYR A 516 8.00 -1.43 -6.19
CA TYR A 516 7.42 -0.12 -5.98
C TYR A 516 8.37 0.92 -6.58
N LEU A 517 7.82 1.85 -7.37
CA LEU A 517 8.53 2.99 -7.93
C LEU A 517 7.64 4.24 -7.81
N PRO A 518 8.20 5.43 -7.55
CA PRO A 518 7.45 6.68 -7.59
C PRO A 518 6.81 6.94 -8.96
N TYR A 519 7.45 6.46 -10.03
CA TYR A 519 6.99 6.57 -11.39
C TYR A 519 7.27 5.27 -12.14
N LYS A 520 6.23 4.60 -12.64
CA LYS A 520 6.32 3.25 -13.20
C LYS A 520 5.62 3.18 -14.56
N LEU A 521 6.28 2.55 -15.54
CA LEU A 521 5.66 2.20 -16.81
C LEU A 521 4.53 1.19 -16.58
N ARG A 522 3.35 1.50 -17.12
CA ARG A 522 2.22 0.59 -17.26
C ARG A 522 2.27 0.03 -18.67
N GLU A 523 2.88 -1.14 -18.80
CA GLU A 523 3.12 -1.83 -20.07
C GLU A 523 1.80 -2.31 -20.69
N PHE A 524 1.64 -2.12 -22.00
CA PHE A 524 0.41 -2.47 -22.71
C PHE A 524 0.06 -3.95 -22.59
N GLU A 525 1.06 -4.85 -22.69
CA GLU A 525 0.84 -6.29 -22.58
C GLU A 525 0.27 -6.73 -21.23
N VAL A 526 0.55 -5.97 -20.16
CA VAL A 526 0.12 -6.29 -18.80
C VAL A 526 -1.20 -5.60 -18.45
N MET A 527 -1.36 -4.35 -18.86
CA MET A 527 -2.46 -3.49 -18.43
C MET A 527 -3.58 -3.35 -19.48
N GLY A 528 -3.31 -3.70 -20.74
CA GLY A 528 -4.19 -3.45 -21.89
C GLY A 528 -4.19 -1.99 -22.36
N PHE A 529 -3.31 -1.15 -21.81
CA PHE A 529 -3.07 0.22 -22.23
C PHE A 529 -1.60 0.59 -21.95
N SER A 530 -1.06 1.51 -22.75
CA SER A 530 0.28 2.06 -22.54
C SER A 530 0.19 3.35 -21.74
N GLY A 531 0.97 3.43 -20.66
CA GLY A 531 0.94 4.60 -19.80
C GLY A 531 1.95 4.60 -18.68
N PHE A 532 1.75 5.51 -17.73
CA PHE A 532 2.57 5.60 -16.54
C PHE A 532 1.71 5.71 -15.30
N GLU A 533 2.17 5.10 -14.22
CA GLU A 533 1.65 5.31 -12.88
C GLU A 533 2.63 6.16 -12.08
N ALA A 534 2.12 7.23 -11.49
CA ALA A 534 2.82 8.03 -10.50
C ALA A 534 2.18 7.81 -9.12
N ARG A 535 3.00 7.59 -8.08
CA ARG A 535 2.51 7.53 -6.70
C ARG A 535 2.57 8.93 -6.09
N TYR A 536 1.40 9.57 -6.02
CA TYR A 536 1.20 10.93 -5.52
C TYR A 536 0.68 10.88 -4.08
N TYR A 537 1.12 11.81 -3.25
CA TYR A 537 0.44 12.10 -1.99
C TYR A 537 0.76 13.52 -1.56
N SER A 538 -0.23 14.40 -1.62
CA SER A 538 -0.22 15.66 -0.87
C SER A 538 -1.60 15.81 -0.25
N GLN A 539 -1.66 15.90 1.08
CA GLN A 539 -2.87 16.30 1.80
C GLN A 539 -3.09 17.81 1.81
N PHE A 540 -2.10 18.55 1.34
CA PHE A 540 -2.12 20.01 1.34
C PHE A 540 -2.45 20.48 -0.07
N GLU A 541 -3.45 21.36 -0.18
CA GLU A 541 -3.53 22.28 -1.31
C GLU A 541 -2.28 23.18 -1.26
N GLN A 542 -1.66 23.40 -2.42
CA GLN A 542 -0.66 24.44 -2.59
C GLN A 542 -1.32 25.77 -2.93
#